data_AF-K1TXG6-F1
#
_entry.id   AF-K1TXG6-F1
#
_cell.length_a   1.000
_cell.length_b   1.000
_cell.length_c   1.000
_cell.angle_alpha   90.00
_cell.angle_beta   90.00
_cell.angle_gamma   90.00
#
_symmetry.space_group_name_H-M   'P 1'
#
loop_
_entity.id
_entity.type
_entity.pdbx_description
1 polymer ?
#
loop_
_entity_poly.entity_id
_entity_poly.type
_entity_poly.pdbx_seq_one_letter_code
_entity_poly.pdbx_strand_id
1 'polypeptide(L)' 'AKQLAEALQISKAGGYNLLSSPDFPTLRIGGRKLVMKNELVEWLKSHTNRTP' A
#
# COMPACT_ATOMS: atom_id res chain seq x y z
N ALA A 1 3.46 2.00 7.78
CA ALA A 1 2.76 0.70 7.93
C ALA A 1 1.46 0.81 8.72
N LYS A 2 1.43 1.32 9.96
CA LYS A 2 0.20 1.36 10.79
C LYS A 2 -1.02 1.99 10.08
N GLN A 3 -0.89 3.21 9.55
CA GLN A 3 -1.99 3.89 8.86
C GLN A 3 -2.48 3.16 7.60
N LEU A 4 -1.56 2.57 6.83
CA LEU A 4 -1.91 1.76 5.66
C LEU A 4 -2.66 0.49 6.09
N ALA A 5 -2.20 -0.16 7.16
CA ALA A 5 -2.84 -1.35 7.71
C ALA A 5 -4.26 -1.04 8.23
N GLU A 6 -4.44 0.08 8.92
CA GLU A 6 -5.75 0.57 9.35
C GLU A 6 -6.65 0.92 8.17
N ALA A 7 -6.14 1.64 7.17
CA ALA A 7 -6.92 2.03 5.99
C ALA A 7 -7.42 0.82 5.17
N LEU A 8 -6.61 -0.25 5.10
CA LEU A 8 -6.94 -1.47 4.36
C LEU A 8 -7.55 -2.56 5.25
N GLN A 9 -7.74 -2.31 6.55
CA GLN A 9 -8.22 -3.28 7.54
C GLN A 9 -7.42 -4.60 7.53
N ILE A 10 -6.08 -4.49 7.45
CA ILE A 10 -5.14 -5.62 7.50
C ILE A 10 -4.24 -5.55 8.73
N SER A 11 -3.51 -6.62 9.00
CA SER A 11 -2.53 -6.63 10.09
C SER A 11 -1.38 -5.64 9.83
N LYS A 12 -0.72 -5.18 10.90
CA LYS A 12 0.49 -4.36 10.80
C LYS A 12 1.57 -5.04 9.95
N ALA A 13 1.72 -6.36 10.08
CA ALA A 13 2.64 -7.15 9.26
C ALA A 13 2.26 -7.13 7.78
N GLY A 14 0.97 -7.29 7.46
CA GLY A 14 0.46 -7.14 6.09
C GLY A 14 0.80 -5.78 5.49
N GLY A 15 0.63 -4.70 6.25
CA GLY A 15 1.02 -3.35 5.81
C GLY A 15 2.53 -3.18 5.59
N TYR A 16 3.38 -3.90 6.31
CA TYR A 16 4.84 -3.91 6.07
C TYR A 16 5.23 -4.71 4.84
N ASN A 17 4.57 -5.85 4.62
CA ASN A 17 4.77 -6.68 3.44
C ASN A 17 4.39 -5.89 2.18
N LEU A 18 3.24 -5.21 2.18
CA LEU A 18 2.82 -4.32 1.08
C LEU A 18 3.88 -3.26 0.78
N LEU A 19 4.33 -2.51 1.79
CA LEU A 19 5.39 -1.48 1.65
C LEU A 19 6.76 -2.05 1.25
N SER A 20 6.93 -3.37 1.21
CA SER A 20 8.17 -4.03 0.79
C SER A 20 8.00 -4.78 -0.53
N SER A 21 6.79 -4.79 -1.08
CA SER A 21 6.48 -5.44 -2.35
C SER A 21 7.05 -4.61 -3.51
N PRO A 22 7.65 -5.24 -4.53
CA PRO A 22 8.28 -4.53 -5.66
C PRO A 22 7.27 -3.81 -6.57
N ASP A 23 6.01 -4.24 -6.57
CA ASP A 23 4.90 -3.70 -7.36
C ASP A 23 4.06 -2.65 -6.60
N PHE A 24 4.32 -2.45 -5.31
CA PHE A 24 3.60 -1.47 -4.50
C PHE A 24 4.27 -0.10 -4.61
N PRO A 25 3.52 1.01 -4.81
CA PRO A 25 4.08 2.35 -5.03
C PRO A 25 4.65 2.96 -3.74
N THR A 26 5.76 2.38 -3.26
CA THR A 26 6.39 2.78 -2.02
C THR A 26 7.38 3.90 -2.27
N LEU A 27 7.13 5.06 -1.66
CA LEU A 27 8.10 6.13 -1.54
C LEU A 27 9.00 5.91 -0.32
N ARG A 28 10.32 5.97 -0.54
CA ARG A 28 11.33 5.90 0.52
C ARG A 28 11.95 7.27 0.76
N ILE A 29 11.79 7.81 1.97
CA ILE A 29 12.45 9.03 2.42
C ILE A 29 13.29 8.68 3.65
N GLY A 30 14.61 8.59 3.47
CA GLY A 30 15.51 8.03 4.46
C GLY A 30 15.08 6.62 4.89
N GLY A 31 14.90 6.41 6.19
CA GLY A 31 14.43 5.14 6.78
C GLY A 31 12.92 4.91 6.73
N ARG A 32 12.12 5.86 6.22
CA ARG A 32 10.66 5.77 6.21
C ARG A 32 10.14 5.25 4.87
N LYS A 33 9.17 4.33 4.94
CA LYS A 33 8.41 3.81 3.80
C LYS A 33 6.98 4.36 3.84
N LEU A 34 6.56 4.99 2.76
CA LEU A 34 5.31 5.73 2.62
C LEU A 34 4.64 5.35 1.29
N VAL A 35 3.38 5.72 1.13
CA VAL A 35 2.66 5.64 -0.15
C VAL A 35 1.79 6.90 -0.27
N MET A 36 1.73 7.50 -1.46
CA MET A 36 0.84 8.63 -1.69
C MET A 36 -0.60 8.15 -1.83
N LYS A 37 -1.56 8.96 -1.37
CA LYS A 37 -2.99 8.58 -1.42
C LYS A 37 -3.45 8.25 -2.84
N ASN A 38 -3.06 9.05 -3.83
CA ASN A 38 -3.49 8.86 -5.22
C ASN A 38 -2.93 7.56 -5.80
N GLU A 39 -1.63 7.30 -5.57
CA GLU A 39 -0.97 6.07 -6.01
C GLU A 39 -1.54 4.83 -5.32
N LEU A 40 -1.88 4.92 -4.02
CA LEU A 40 -2.58 3.83 -3.32
C LEU A 40 -3.93 3.53 -3.97
N VAL A 41 -4.71 4.57 -4.31
CA VAL A 41 -6.01 4.38 -4.97
C VAL A 41 -5.83 3.77 -6.36
N GLU A 42 -4.86 4.22 -7.15
CA GLU A 42 -4.58 3.66 -8.47
C GLU A 42 -4.12 2.20 -8.39
N TRP A 43 -3.22 1.88 -7.44
CA TRP A 43 -2.77 0.52 -7.19
C TRP A 43 -3.92 -0.40 -6.79
N LEU A 44 -4.83 0.05 -5.91
CA LEU A 44 -6.02 -0.71 -5.55
C LEU A 44 -6.92 -0.97 -6.76
N LYS A 45 -7.08 -0.01 -7.66
CA LYS A 45 -7.88 -0.19 -8.88
C LYS A 45 -7.27 -1.20 -9.85
N SER A 46 -5.94 -1.28 -9.94
CA SER A 46 -5.25 -2.24 -10.80
C SER A 46 -5.15 -3.65 -10.20
N HIS A 47 -5.27 -3.77 -8.87
CA HIS A 47 -5.16 -5.05 -8.14
C HIS A 47 -6.50 -5.59 -7.63
N THR A 48 -7.61 -4.90 -7.92
CA THR A 48 -8.95 -5.43 -7.69
C THR A 48 -9.57 -5.77 -9.03
N ASN A 49 -9.97 -7.03 -9.20
CA ASN A 49 -10.76 -7.44 -10.35
C ASN A 49 -12.12 -6.75 -10.26
N ARG A 50 -12.26 -5.59 -10.91
CA ARG A 50 -13.59 -5.10 -11.25
C ARG A 50 -14.12 -6.03 -12.33
N THR A 51 -14.87 -7.05 -11.92
CA THR A 51 -15.84 -7.64 -12.83
C THR A 51 -16.73 -6.50 -13.35
N PRO A 52 -16.92 -6.37 -14.68
CA PRO A 52 -17.91 -5.46 -15.23
C PRO A 52 -19.30 -5.69 -14.62
#